data_AF-A0A9W9XVV4-F1
#
_entry.id   AF-A0A9W9XVV4-F1
#
_cell.length_a   1.000
_cell.length_b   1.000
_cell.length_c   1.000
_cell.angle_alpha   90.00
_cell.angle_beta   90.00
_cell.angle_gamma   90.00
#
_symmetry.space_group_name_H-M   'P 1'
#
loop_
_entity.id
_entity.type
_entity.pdbx_description
1 polymer ?
#
loop_
_entity_poly.entity_id
_entity_poly.type
_entity_poly.pdbx_seq_one_letter_code
_entity_poly.pdbx_strand_id
1 'polypeptide(L)'
;MDGLQAILMLMIFHCSSGNLQFALYLNSLIAQLVFILGAHLRYLPATNGAPLSVTTEAYQTTRHLRNLFWTAYVLDKELSLRAGQPVAIHDEDCDLSLPPGYEEQLYILLSSSESDGMVIGSPLFPTDLRLIKIRSRAYTTLYQPGSFCEPGIKLESIRQLDSDLEMWRVSLPLKCRPGLLTSQLIATGNTIADIHILVVRMDYHHCMAMIHQASGRCKAWTGTQNNTIDGVDLSFKIAVETSRSSIISLQNSLHVTPNSAFWLLVFYPISASFAIFCGILLDPSDPDARQDLKLLHQTVNLIKGLPLPQLSGAMHVARFVRLVFELCRLANLAITEAEKKLFGSDPRE
;
A
#
# COMPACT_ATOMS: atom_id res chain seq x y z
N MET A 1 -16.28 23.37 6.78
CA MET A 1 -15.76 22.20 7.53
C MET A 1 -16.69 21.01 7.39
N ASP A 2 -17.95 21.14 7.78
CA ASP A 2 -18.96 20.07 7.73
C ASP A 2 -19.11 19.45 6.34
N GLY A 3 -19.09 20.26 5.28
CA GLY A 3 -19.11 19.76 3.90
C GLY A 3 -17.91 18.87 3.55
N LEU A 4 -16.70 19.24 4.00
CA LEU A 4 -15.50 18.40 3.81
C LEU A 4 -15.63 17.08 4.57
N GLN A 5 -16.14 17.10 5.80
CA GLN A 5 -16.40 15.89 6.58
C GLN A 5 -17.41 14.97 5.90
N ALA A 6 -18.54 15.53 5.47
CA ALA A 6 -19.61 14.77 4.83
C ALA A 6 -19.11 14.08 3.54
N ILE A 7 -18.36 14.81 2.70
CA ILE A 7 -17.82 14.26 1.46
C ILE A 7 -16.71 13.24 1.73
N LEU A 8 -15.85 13.45 2.74
CA LEU A 8 -14.87 12.45 3.17
C LEU A 8 -15.54 11.15 3.63
N MET A 9 -16.58 11.25 4.47
CA MET A 9 -17.35 10.09 4.92
C MET A 9 -18.01 9.36 3.74
N LEU A 10 -18.56 10.11 2.79
CA LEU A 10 -19.16 9.55 1.58
C LEU A 10 -18.09 8.84 0.72
N MET A 11 -16.90 9.42 0.57
CA MET A 11 -15.78 8.78 -0.14
C MET A 11 -15.38 7.47 0.53
N ILE A 12 -15.22 7.46 1.86
CA ILE A 12 -14.92 6.23 2.63
C ILE A 12 -16.00 5.17 2.39
N PHE A 13 -17.28 5.55 2.44
CA PHE A 13 -18.39 4.65 2.14
C PHE A 13 -18.29 4.03 0.73
N HIS A 14 -17.97 4.84 -0.29
CA HIS A 14 -17.82 4.34 -1.65
C HIS A 14 -16.60 3.44 -1.83
N CYS A 15 -15.48 3.73 -1.17
CA CYS A 15 -14.32 2.83 -1.08
C CYS A 15 -14.71 1.49 -0.48
N SER A 16 -15.42 1.49 0.66
CA SER A 16 -15.91 0.29 1.35
C SER A 16 -17.00 -0.46 0.59
N SER A 17 -17.62 0.17 -0.42
CA SER A 17 -18.64 -0.44 -1.27
C SER A 17 -18.09 -0.90 -2.63
N GLY A 18 -16.82 -0.62 -2.93
CA GLY A 18 -16.20 -0.96 -4.21
C GLY A 18 -16.51 -0.01 -5.37
N ASN A 19 -17.15 1.14 -5.11
CA ASN A 19 -17.41 2.15 -6.12
C ASN A 19 -16.22 3.11 -6.25
N LEU A 20 -15.11 2.59 -6.77
CA LEU A 20 -13.84 3.32 -6.86
C LEU A 20 -13.94 4.56 -7.75
N GLN A 21 -14.70 4.51 -8.85
CA GLN A 21 -14.85 5.65 -9.77
C GLN A 21 -15.51 6.85 -9.09
N PHE A 22 -16.57 6.60 -8.30
CA PHE A 22 -17.21 7.67 -7.57
C PHE A 22 -16.33 8.19 -6.44
N ALA A 23 -15.58 7.31 -5.75
CA ALA A 23 -14.60 7.74 -4.75
C ALA A 23 -13.54 8.67 -5.33
N LEU A 24 -13.01 8.38 -6.53
CA LEU A 24 -12.04 9.24 -7.23
C LEU A 24 -12.62 10.62 -7.62
N TYR A 25 -13.90 10.65 -8.03
CA TYR A 25 -14.60 11.91 -8.27
C TYR A 25 -14.70 12.76 -6.99
N LEU A 26 -15.12 12.15 -5.89
CA LEU A 26 -15.18 12.83 -4.59
C LEU A 26 -13.81 13.29 -4.11
N ASN A 27 -12.76 12.50 -4.35
CA ASN A 27 -11.38 12.85 -4.00
C ASN A 27 -10.95 14.18 -4.64
N SER A 28 -11.34 14.44 -5.89
CA SER A 28 -11.05 15.70 -6.57
C SER A 28 -11.73 16.90 -5.88
N LEU A 29 -12.99 16.73 -5.44
CA LEU A 29 -13.72 17.75 -4.69
C LEU A 29 -13.11 17.97 -3.29
N ILE A 30 -12.73 16.89 -2.62
CA ILE A 30 -12.08 16.91 -1.31
C ILE A 30 -10.76 17.67 -1.38
N ALA A 31 -9.91 17.38 -2.37
CA ALA A 31 -8.65 18.07 -2.57
C ALA A 31 -8.87 19.58 -2.69
N GLN A 32 -9.82 20.00 -3.54
CA GLN A 32 -10.15 21.42 -3.68
C GLN A 32 -10.64 22.05 -2.36
N LEU A 33 -11.50 21.36 -1.61
CA LEU A 33 -12.01 21.85 -0.32
C LEU A 33 -10.91 21.96 0.75
N VAL A 34 -9.95 21.02 0.76
CA VAL A 34 -8.77 21.06 1.64
C VAL A 34 -7.95 22.32 1.39
N PHE A 35 -7.76 22.72 0.13
CA PHE A 35 -7.05 23.95 -0.21
C PHE A 35 -7.86 25.20 0.13
N ILE A 36 -9.14 25.25 -0.23
CA ILE A 36 -10.04 26.39 0.06
C ILE A 36 -10.12 26.66 1.57
N LEU A 37 -10.18 25.61 2.39
CA LEU A 37 -10.27 25.73 3.85
C LEU A 37 -8.91 25.97 4.51
N GLY A 38 -7.79 25.95 3.76
CA GLY A 38 -6.45 26.09 4.32
C GLY A 38 -5.99 24.88 5.15
N ALA A 39 -6.65 23.73 5.04
CA ALA A 39 -6.38 22.55 5.89
C ALA A 39 -4.98 21.94 5.67
N HIS A 40 -4.39 22.19 4.50
CA HIS A 40 -3.05 21.78 4.11
C HIS A 40 -1.94 22.51 4.87
N LEU A 41 -2.23 23.64 5.53
CA LEU A 41 -1.26 24.43 6.29
C LEU A 41 -1.42 24.19 7.79
N ARG A 42 -0.30 24.26 8.52
CA ARG A 42 -0.32 24.29 9.98
C ARG A 42 -0.51 25.72 10.47
N TYR A 43 -1.65 25.99 11.10
CA TYR A 43 -1.88 27.22 11.83
C TYR A 43 -1.46 27.07 13.29
N LEU A 44 -0.53 27.90 13.74
CA LEU A 44 -0.26 28.11 15.17
C LEU A 44 -1.24 29.19 15.67
N PRO A 45 -2.00 28.95 16.75
CA PRO A 45 -2.80 30.00 17.36
C PRO A 45 -1.87 31.15 17.77
N ALA A 46 -2.17 32.37 17.33
CA ALA A 46 -1.45 33.56 17.78
C ALA A 46 -1.57 33.65 19.31
N THR A 47 -0.47 33.56 20.04
CA THR A 47 -0.42 33.63 21.51
C THR A 47 -0.67 35.05 22.05
N ASN A 48 -1.10 35.99 21.22
CA ASN A 48 -1.21 37.40 21.58
C ASN A 48 -2.64 37.75 22.01
N GLY A 49 -2.92 37.60 23.31
CA GLY A 49 -3.96 38.36 24.03
C GLY A 49 -5.43 37.94 23.84
N ALA A 50 -5.73 36.85 23.14
CA ALA A 50 -7.11 36.38 22.98
C ALA A 50 -7.64 35.63 24.22
N PRO A 51 -8.96 35.64 24.49
CA PRO A 51 -9.55 34.90 25.61
C PRO A 51 -9.32 33.39 25.51
N LEU A 52 -8.97 32.73 26.63
CA LEU A 52 -8.68 31.28 26.72
C LEU A 52 -9.77 30.37 26.11
N SER A 53 -11.04 30.76 26.18
CA SER A 53 -12.16 30.01 25.58
C SER A 53 -12.15 30.06 24.05
N VAL A 54 -11.93 31.25 23.48
CA VAL A 54 -11.83 31.47 22.03
C VAL A 54 -10.60 30.78 21.46
N THR A 55 -9.48 30.78 22.20
CA THR A 55 -8.29 30.04 21.79
C THR A 55 -8.50 28.52 21.84
N THR A 56 -9.35 28.02 22.74
CA THR A 56 -9.63 26.58 22.86
C THR A 56 -10.50 26.08 21.71
N GLU A 57 -11.57 26.80 21.36
CA GLU A 57 -12.44 26.45 20.23
C GLU A 57 -11.67 26.56 18.90
N ALA A 58 -10.99 27.68 18.66
CA ALA A 58 -10.17 27.85 17.45
C ALA A 58 -9.08 26.78 17.32
N TYR A 59 -8.46 26.38 18.43
CA TYR A 59 -7.50 25.29 18.46
C TYR A 59 -8.14 23.94 18.12
N GLN A 60 -9.31 23.62 18.68
CA GLN A 60 -10.05 22.40 18.36
C GLN A 60 -10.46 22.35 16.89
N THR A 61 -11.00 23.46 16.36
CA THR A 61 -11.35 23.63 14.95
C THR A 61 -10.13 23.41 14.04
N THR A 62 -9.00 24.02 14.37
CA THR A 62 -7.74 23.88 13.61
C THR A 62 -7.21 22.44 13.66
N ARG A 63 -7.19 21.82 14.85
CA ARG A 63 -6.78 20.43 15.02
C ARG A 63 -7.66 19.48 14.23
N HIS A 64 -8.98 19.69 14.27
CA HIS A 64 -9.92 18.87 13.54
C HIS A 64 -9.76 19.02 12.03
N LEU A 65 -9.62 20.24 11.54
CA LEU A 65 -9.34 20.51 10.13
C LEU A 65 -8.05 19.84 9.66
N ARG A 66 -7.02 19.85 10.51
CA ARG A 66 -5.75 19.16 10.25
C ARG A 66 -5.91 17.64 10.19
N ASN A 67 -6.77 17.06 11.02
CA ASN A 67 -7.10 15.64 10.94
C ASN A 67 -7.84 15.32 9.64
N LEU A 68 -8.77 16.16 9.20
CA LEU A 68 -9.46 15.99 7.92
C LEU A 68 -8.49 16.07 6.74
N PHE A 69 -7.52 16.98 6.79
CA PHE A 69 -6.42 17.03 5.83
C PHE A 69 -5.66 15.71 5.77
N TRP A 70 -5.20 15.17 6.90
CA TRP A 70 -4.43 13.93 6.91
C TRP A 70 -5.23 12.74 6.41
N THR A 71 -6.52 12.65 6.76
CA THR A 71 -7.41 11.62 6.21
C THR A 71 -7.58 11.77 4.69
N ALA A 72 -7.80 12.99 4.21
CA ALA A 72 -7.89 13.28 2.77
C ALA A 72 -6.59 12.93 2.04
N TYR A 73 -5.45 13.34 2.58
CA TYR A 73 -4.12 13.06 2.04
C TYR A 73 -3.87 11.56 1.93
N VAL A 74 -4.12 10.78 3.00
CA VAL A 74 -3.96 9.32 2.97
C VAL A 74 -4.81 8.70 1.86
N LEU A 75 -6.08 9.09 1.79
CA LEU A 75 -7.01 8.52 0.81
C LEU A 75 -6.65 8.93 -0.63
N ASP A 76 -6.22 10.18 -0.86
CA ASP A 76 -5.75 10.64 -2.16
C ASP A 76 -4.57 9.80 -2.67
N LYS A 77 -3.54 9.61 -1.83
CA LYS A 77 -2.37 8.80 -2.19
C LYS A 77 -2.72 7.34 -2.44
N GLU A 78 -3.51 6.73 -1.57
CA GLU A 78 -3.93 5.33 -1.71
C GLU A 78 -4.79 5.11 -2.96
N LEU A 79 -5.78 5.96 -3.20
CA LEU A 79 -6.69 5.81 -4.33
C LEU A 79 -5.98 6.06 -5.66
N SER A 80 -5.15 7.09 -5.73
CA SER A 80 -4.37 7.43 -6.92
C SER A 80 -3.42 6.30 -7.30
N LEU A 81 -2.73 5.73 -6.31
CA LEU A 81 -1.86 4.58 -6.50
C LEU A 81 -2.62 3.34 -6.99
N ARG A 82 -3.76 3.01 -6.36
CA ARG A 82 -4.59 1.86 -6.74
C ARG A 82 -5.22 2.01 -8.13
N ALA A 83 -5.58 3.23 -8.51
CA ALA A 83 -6.19 3.54 -9.79
C ALA A 83 -5.15 3.79 -10.91
N GLY A 84 -3.87 3.93 -10.57
CA GLY A 84 -2.83 4.35 -11.50
C GLY A 84 -3.03 5.77 -12.04
N GLN A 85 -3.65 6.65 -11.25
CA GLN A 85 -3.93 8.04 -11.60
C GLN A 85 -2.96 9.00 -10.88
N PRO A 86 -2.76 10.22 -11.39
CA PRO A 86 -2.04 11.26 -10.67
C PRO A 86 -2.75 11.63 -9.35
N VAL A 87 -1.96 11.95 -8.33
CA VAL A 87 -2.46 12.47 -7.04
C VAL A 87 -3.08 13.85 -7.20
N ALA A 88 -4.15 14.15 -6.47
CA ALA A 88 -4.79 15.46 -6.48
C ALA A 88 -4.18 16.42 -5.45
N ILE A 89 -3.55 15.90 -4.39
CA ILE A 89 -2.88 16.68 -3.36
C ILE A 89 -1.38 16.48 -3.54
N HIS A 90 -0.66 17.50 -4.01
CA HIS A 90 0.79 17.45 -4.16
C HIS A 90 1.51 17.73 -2.83
N ASP A 91 2.67 17.11 -2.65
CA ASP A 91 3.41 17.17 -1.38
C ASP A 91 4.03 18.56 -1.20
N GLU A 92 4.43 19.20 -2.30
CA GLU A 92 5.04 20.52 -2.36
C GLU A 92 4.09 21.64 -1.94
N ASP A 93 2.78 21.42 -2.11
CA ASP A 93 1.73 22.38 -1.79
C ASP A 93 1.24 22.26 -0.34
N CYS A 94 1.80 21.33 0.46
CA CYS A 94 1.28 20.98 1.77
C CYS A 94 2.34 21.09 2.88
N ASP A 95 1.91 21.50 4.07
CA ASP A 95 2.66 21.21 5.29
C ASP A 95 2.41 19.73 5.64
N LEU A 96 3.46 18.91 5.67
CA LEU A 96 3.39 17.48 6.02
C LEU A 96 3.96 17.16 7.42
N SER A 97 3.95 18.15 8.32
CA SER A 97 4.26 17.95 9.74
C SER A 97 3.19 17.11 10.42
N LEU A 98 3.64 16.04 11.08
CA LEU A 98 2.76 15.09 11.75
C LEU A 98 1.91 15.78 12.84
N PRO A 99 0.70 15.28 13.12
CA PRO A 99 -0.08 15.76 14.25
C PRO A 99 0.73 15.65 15.56
N PRO A 100 0.62 16.63 16.48
CA PRO A 100 1.29 16.55 17.78
C PRO A 100 0.89 15.28 18.54
N GLY A 101 1.86 14.54 19.06
CA GLY A 101 1.62 13.30 19.81
C GLY A 101 1.29 12.07 18.96
N TYR A 102 1.40 12.16 17.63
CA TYR A 102 0.97 11.09 16.72
C TYR A 102 1.73 9.78 16.94
N GLU A 103 3.06 9.86 17.07
CA GLU A 103 3.88 8.66 17.21
C GLU A 103 3.61 7.98 18.56
N GLU A 104 3.54 8.75 19.64
CA GLU A 104 3.24 8.24 20.98
C GLU A 104 1.88 7.53 21.01
N GLN A 105 0.86 8.12 20.39
CA GLN A 105 -0.47 7.52 20.29
C GLN A 105 -0.48 6.24 19.47
N LEU A 106 0.29 6.21 18.37
CA LEU A 106 0.46 5.01 17.56
C LEU A 106 1.15 3.90 18.37
N TYR A 107 2.22 4.21 19.11
CA TYR A 107 2.91 3.23 19.96
C TYR A 107 2.00 2.68 21.05
N ILE A 108 1.17 3.54 21.67
CA ILE A 108 0.19 3.11 22.67
C ILE A 108 -0.81 2.14 22.04
N LEU A 109 -1.39 2.47 20.88
CA LEU A 109 -2.32 1.60 20.17
C LEU A 109 -1.70 0.22 19.91
N LEU A 110 -0.49 0.20 19.34
CA LEU A 110 0.23 -1.02 18.96
C LEU A 110 0.68 -1.87 20.15
N SER A 111 0.71 -1.29 21.36
CA SER A 111 1.14 -1.97 22.59
C SER A 111 -0.03 -2.32 23.52
N SER A 112 -1.23 -1.81 23.25
CA SER A 112 -2.42 -1.99 24.08
C SER A 112 -3.09 -3.35 23.89
N SER A 113 -3.62 -3.92 24.98
CA SER A 113 -4.62 -5.00 24.96
C SER A 113 -6.02 -4.46 25.26
N GLU A 114 -7.09 -5.16 24.83
CA GLU A 114 -8.50 -4.73 25.08
C GLU A 114 -8.83 -4.48 26.56
N SER A 115 -8.05 -5.04 27.50
CA SER A 115 -8.20 -4.85 28.94
C SER A 115 -7.88 -3.44 29.45
N ASP A 116 -7.19 -2.60 28.68
CA ASP A 116 -6.66 -1.31 29.17
C ASP A 116 -7.67 -0.14 29.14
N GLY A 117 -8.92 -0.37 28.73
CA GLY A 117 -9.98 0.66 28.79
C GLY A 117 -9.61 1.96 28.06
N MET A 118 -8.83 1.84 26.98
CA MET A 118 -8.07 2.96 26.44
C MET A 118 -8.95 3.96 25.67
N VAL A 119 -8.83 5.25 26.02
CA VAL A 119 -9.46 6.36 25.30
C VAL A 119 -8.47 6.91 24.29
N ILE A 120 -8.63 6.57 23.02
CA ILE A 120 -7.79 7.10 21.94
C ILE A 120 -8.05 8.61 21.79
N GLY A 121 -7.10 9.43 22.25
CA GLY A 121 -7.25 10.89 22.32
C GLY A 121 -7.12 11.65 20.99
N SER A 122 -6.91 10.94 19.87
CA SER A 122 -6.80 11.47 18.50
C SER A 122 -7.40 10.48 17.49
N PRO A 123 -7.80 10.94 16.30
CA PRO A 123 -8.28 10.03 15.26
C PRO A 123 -7.18 9.08 14.80
N LEU A 124 -7.57 7.83 14.56
CA LEU A 124 -6.76 6.86 13.84
C LEU A 124 -6.90 7.13 12.34
N PHE A 125 -5.76 7.22 11.66
CA PHE A 125 -5.75 7.30 10.20
C PHE A 125 -5.80 5.88 9.61
N PRO A 126 -6.24 5.73 8.34
CA PRO A 126 -6.32 4.41 7.70
C PRO A 126 -4.99 3.64 7.64
N THR A 127 -3.85 4.34 7.69
CA THR A 127 -2.48 3.79 7.70
C THR A 127 -1.53 4.70 8.48
N ASP A 128 -0.26 4.31 8.60
CA ASP A 128 0.79 5.14 9.22
C ASP A 128 1.14 6.34 8.32
N LEU A 129 1.00 7.55 8.87
CA LEU A 129 1.29 8.80 8.18
C LEU A 129 2.76 8.93 7.73
N ARG A 130 3.68 8.27 8.44
CA ARG A 130 5.10 8.23 8.06
C ARG A 130 5.31 7.33 6.85
N LEU A 131 4.62 6.19 6.79
CA LEU A 131 4.69 5.25 5.68
C LEU A 131 4.07 5.82 4.40
N ILE A 132 2.90 6.47 4.50
CA ILE A 132 2.24 7.04 3.31
C ILE A 132 3.07 8.15 2.66
N LYS A 133 3.87 8.90 3.43
CA LYS A 133 4.83 9.88 2.90
C LYS A 133 5.95 9.20 2.10
N ILE A 134 6.46 8.07 2.59
CA ILE A 134 7.47 7.27 1.86
C ILE A 134 6.85 6.73 0.56
N ARG A 135 5.62 6.21 0.60
CA ARG A 135 4.88 5.75 -0.58
C ARG A 135 4.67 6.87 -1.60
N SER A 136 4.26 8.05 -1.16
CA SER A 136 4.10 9.24 -2.02
C SER A 136 5.40 9.56 -2.74
N ARG A 137 6.52 9.65 -2.00
CA ARG A 137 7.85 9.89 -2.57
C ARG A 137 8.32 8.78 -3.52
N ALA A 138 8.05 7.53 -3.20
CA ALA A 138 8.38 6.41 -4.06
C ALA A 138 7.63 6.52 -5.40
N TYR A 139 6.34 6.85 -5.36
CA TYR A 139 5.55 7.08 -6.57
C TYR A 139 6.08 8.26 -7.39
N THR A 140 6.32 9.42 -6.77
CA THR A 140 6.80 10.61 -7.49
C THR A 140 8.19 10.40 -8.09
N THR A 141 9.10 9.78 -7.34
CA THR A 141 10.49 9.60 -7.77
C THR A 141 10.65 8.47 -8.81
N LEU A 142 9.81 7.44 -8.77
CA LEU A 142 10.01 6.22 -9.57
C LEU A 142 8.95 6.00 -10.67
N TYR A 143 7.78 6.64 -10.57
CA TYR A 143 6.61 6.36 -11.41
C TYR A 143 5.97 7.58 -12.10
N GLN A 144 6.25 8.82 -11.68
CA GLN A 144 5.69 9.99 -12.36
C GLN A 144 6.20 10.14 -13.79
N PRO A 145 5.41 10.71 -14.71
CA PRO A 145 5.88 11.06 -16.05
C PRO A 145 7.11 11.97 -15.96
N GLY A 146 8.21 11.58 -16.59
CA GLY A 146 9.48 12.32 -16.50
C GLY A 146 10.46 11.78 -15.46
N SER A 147 10.05 10.86 -14.58
CA SER A 147 10.95 10.12 -13.68
C SER A 147 11.78 9.05 -14.41
N PHE A 148 11.85 9.11 -15.74
CA PHE A 148 12.62 8.23 -16.61
C PHE A 148 14.09 8.66 -16.58
N CYS A 149 14.73 8.42 -15.44
CA CYS A 149 16.15 8.71 -15.27
C CYS A 149 17.02 7.57 -15.78
N GLU A 150 18.29 7.91 -16.04
CA GLU A 150 19.35 6.93 -16.27
C GLU A 150 19.36 5.85 -15.17
N PRO A 151 19.70 4.59 -15.49
CA PRO A 151 19.65 3.46 -14.54
C PRO A 151 20.37 3.73 -13.21
N GLY A 152 21.46 4.49 -13.21
CA GLY A 152 22.24 4.83 -12.02
C GLY A 152 21.49 5.69 -11.00
N ILE A 153 20.85 6.77 -11.47
CA ILE A 153 20.06 7.70 -10.63
C ILE A 153 18.86 6.97 -10.01
N LYS A 154 18.28 6.02 -10.75
CA LYS A 154 17.17 5.22 -10.25
C LYS A 154 17.59 4.28 -9.12
N LEU A 155 18.78 3.68 -9.22
CA LEU A 155 19.30 2.79 -8.17
C LEU A 155 19.67 3.56 -6.90
N GLU A 156 20.19 4.78 -7.01
CA GLU A 156 20.40 5.68 -5.87
C GLU A 156 19.08 6.03 -5.18
N SER A 157 18.06 6.38 -5.97
CA SER A 157 16.72 6.67 -5.45
C SER A 157 16.11 5.46 -4.74
N ILE A 158 16.27 4.25 -5.30
CA ILE A 158 15.84 2.99 -4.66
C ILE A 158 16.54 2.81 -3.31
N ARG A 159 17.87 2.97 -3.25
CA ARG A 159 18.63 2.83 -1.99
C ARG A 159 18.19 3.83 -0.92
N GLN A 160 17.92 5.08 -1.30
CA GLN A 160 17.42 6.08 -0.36
C GLN A 160 16.04 5.71 0.17
N LEU A 161 15.12 5.28 -0.72
CA LEU A 161 13.78 4.86 -0.34
C LEU A 161 13.82 3.60 0.54
N ASP A 162 14.70 2.65 0.26
CA ASP A 162 14.93 1.46 1.10
C ASP A 162 15.42 1.85 2.49
N SER A 163 16.38 2.78 2.58
CA SER A 163 16.88 3.29 3.86
C SER A 163 15.76 3.96 4.66
N ASP A 164 14.95 4.80 4.01
CA ASP A 164 13.83 5.48 4.66
C ASP A 164 12.76 4.50 5.14
N LEU A 165 12.44 3.49 4.33
CA LEU A 165 11.49 2.44 4.69
C LEU A 165 12.02 1.57 5.83
N GLU A 166 13.32 1.26 5.85
CA GLU A 166 13.96 0.50 6.92
C GLU A 166 13.98 1.29 8.23
N MET A 167 14.34 2.59 8.18
CA MET A 167 14.27 3.49 9.35
C MET A 167 12.86 3.55 9.93
N TRP A 168 11.84 3.68 9.07
CA TRP A 168 10.45 3.60 9.50
C TRP A 168 10.13 2.25 10.13
N ARG A 169 10.53 1.14 9.49
CA ARG A 169 10.25 -0.23 9.95
C ARG A 169 10.83 -0.50 11.33
N VAL A 170 12.08 -0.09 11.58
CA VAL A 170 12.73 -0.30 12.89
C VAL A 170 12.19 0.64 13.97
N SER A 171 11.53 1.75 13.60
CA SER A 171 10.84 2.60 14.57
C SER A 171 9.69 1.86 15.26
N LEU A 172 8.98 0.98 14.55
CA LEU A 172 7.83 0.25 15.08
C LEU A 172 8.22 -0.73 16.21
N PRO A 173 7.30 -1.04 17.15
CA PRO A 173 7.52 -2.09 18.15
C PRO A 173 7.81 -3.43 17.49
N LEU A 174 8.75 -4.22 18.06
CA LEU A 174 9.24 -5.47 17.47
C LEU A 174 8.12 -6.43 17.03
N LYS A 175 7.05 -6.56 17.81
CA LYS A 175 5.90 -7.43 17.53
C LYS A 175 5.06 -6.99 16.33
N CYS A 176 5.13 -5.70 15.99
CA CYS A 176 4.35 -5.09 14.91
C CYS A 176 5.16 -4.93 13.61
N ARG A 177 6.49 -5.06 13.68
CA ARG A 177 7.36 -4.85 12.53
C ARG A 177 7.00 -5.83 11.40
N PRO A 178 6.71 -5.34 10.19
CA PRO A 178 6.63 -6.21 9.04
C PRO A 178 8.01 -6.82 8.74
N GLY A 179 8.03 -8.00 8.13
CA GLY A 179 9.25 -8.69 7.75
C GLY A 179 8.99 -9.62 6.57
N LEU A 180 10.04 -9.89 5.78
CA LEU A 180 10.00 -10.91 4.75
C LEU A 180 9.96 -12.30 5.42
N LEU A 181 9.19 -13.23 4.83
CA LEU A 181 9.10 -14.63 5.29
C LEU A 181 8.65 -14.82 6.75
N THR A 182 8.21 -13.75 7.41
CA THR A 182 7.90 -13.76 8.83
C THR A 182 6.42 -14.09 9.02
N SER A 183 6.12 -15.35 9.33
CA SER A 183 4.76 -15.81 9.67
C SER A 183 4.38 -15.43 11.11
N GLN A 184 4.39 -14.13 11.43
CA GLN A 184 3.92 -13.65 12.73
C GLN A 184 2.40 -13.48 12.69
N LEU A 185 1.70 -14.34 13.43
CA LEU A 185 0.27 -14.16 13.66
C LEU A 185 0.01 -12.81 14.34
N ILE A 186 -1.03 -12.12 13.86
CA ILE A 186 -1.54 -10.92 14.51
C ILE A 186 -2.48 -11.36 15.63
N ALA A 187 -2.15 -10.98 16.86
CA ALA A 187 -2.92 -11.33 18.05
C ALA A 187 -2.57 -10.38 19.20
N THR A 188 -2.85 -9.08 19.04
CA THR A 188 -2.71 -8.13 20.16
C THR A 188 -3.83 -8.29 21.17
N GLY A 189 -4.95 -8.92 20.78
CA GLY A 189 -6.16 -8.95 21.57
C GLY A 189 -6.87 -7.59 21.58
N ASN A 190 -6.53 -6.71 20.65
CA ASN A 190 -7.24 -5.47 20.36
C ASN A 190 -7.60 -5.44 18.88
N THR A 191 -8.88 -5.59 18.58
CA THR A 191 -9.38 -5.66 17.20
C THR A 191 -8.94 -4.47 16.35
N ILE A 192 -8.95 -3.26 16.91
CA ILE A 192 -8.56 -2.04 16.18
C ILE A 192 -7.06 -2.04 15.87
N ALA A 193 -6.24 -2.42 16.85
CA ALA A 193 -4.80 -2.52 16.68
C ALA A 193 -4.43 -3.63 15.68
N ASP A 194 -5.12 -4.77 15.74
CA ASP A 194 -4.91 -5.90 14.83
C ASP A 194 -5.21 -5.53 13.37
N ILE A 195 -6.31 -4.82 13.13
CA ILE A 195 -6.66 -4.30 11.79
C ILE A 195 -5.60 -3.30 11.31
N HIS A 196 -5.18 -2.37 12.18
CA HIS A 196 -4.16 -1.38 11.84
C HIS A 196 -2.81 -2.05 11.51
N ILE A 197 -2.39 -3.04 12.29
CA ILE A 197 -1.16 -3.82 12.03
C ILE A 197 -1.28 -4.54 10.69
N LEU A 198 -2.43 -5.15 10.38
CA LEU A 198 -2.65 -5.81 9.11
C LEU A 198 -2.48 -4.83 7.95
N VAL A 199 -3.16 -3.68 7.98
CA VAL A 199 -3.08 -2.67 6.91
C VAL A 199 -1.64 -2.15 6.75
N VAL A 200 -0.96 -1.82 7.85
CA VAL A 200 0.43 -1.35 7.82
C VAL A 200 1.38 -2.41 7.24
N ARG A 201 1.19 -3.69 7.56
CA ARG A 201 1.98 -4.79 6.96
C ARG A 201 1.74 -4.89 5.46
N MET A 202 0.47 -4.81 5.04
CA MET A 202 0.13 -4.83 3.61
C MET A 202 0.71 -3.63 2.87
N ASP A 203 0.66 -2.44 3.47
CA ASP A 203 1.25 -1.24 2.90
C ASP A 203 2.78 -1.29 2.83
N TYR A 204 3.44 -1.88 3.83
CA TYR A 204 4.88 -2.11 3.78
C TYR A 204 5.26 -3.03 2.63
N HIS A 205 4.64 -4.21 2.52
CA HIS A 205 4.96 -5.16 1.46
C HIS A 205 4.69 -4.54 0.09
N HIS A 206 3.58 -3.82 -0.06
CA HIS A 206 3.30 -3.14 -1.33
C HIS A 206 4.31 -2.03 -1.63
N CYS A 207 4.70 -1.22 -0.65
CA CYS A 207 5.70 -0.15 -0.83
C CYS A 207 7.06 -0.73 -1.24
N MET A 208 7.51 -1.77 -0.55
CA MET A 208 8.77 -2.45 -0.84
C MET A 208 8.75 -3.10 -2.24
N ALA A 209 7.64 -3.76 -2.60
CA ALA A 209 7.48 -4.31 -3.94
C ALA A 209 7.49 -3.21 -5.01
N MET A 210 6.83 -2.08 -4.78
CA MET A 210 6.80 -0.94 -5.69
C MET A 210 8.21 -0.33 -5.89
N ILE A 211 8.93 -0.02 -4.81
CA ILE A 211 10.30 0.54 -4.90
C ILE A 211 11.18 -0.33 -5.79
N HIS A 212 11.15 -1.64 -5.54
CA HIS A 212 12.00 -2.60 -6.22
C HIS A 212 11.53 -2.99 -7.62
N GLN A 213 10.22 -2.96 -7.90
CA GLN A 213 9.66 -3.26 -9.22
C GLN A 213 9.99 -2.17 -10.24
N ALA A 214 10.26 -0.95 -9.80
CA ALA A 214 10.66 0.15 -10.67
C ALA A 214 11.92 -0.20 -11.50
N SER A 215 12.81 -1.05 -10.96
CA SER A 215 14.02 -1.53 -11.63
C SER A 215 13.73 -2.39 -12.89
N GLY A 216 12.71 -3.25 -12.84
CA GLY A 216 12.34 -4.15 -13.94
C GLY A 216 11.85 -3.42 -15.20
N ARG A 217 11.24 -2.24 -15.03
CA ARG A 217 10.80 -1.40 -16.15
C ARG A 217 11.95 -0.85 -16.99
N CYS A 218 13.11 -0.61 -16.38
CA CYS A 218 14.29 -0.16 -17.12
C CYS A 218 14.80 -1.25 -18.08
N LYS A 219 14.78 -2.53 -17.66
CA LYS A 219 15.23 -3.65 -18.51
C LYS A 219 14.37 -3.83 -19.76
N ALA A 220 13.05 -3.78 -19.60
CA ALA A 220 12.11 -3.92 -20.72
C ALA A 220 12.24 -2.77 -21.74
N TRP A 221 12.67 -1.58 -21.28
CA TRP A 221 12.79 -0.40 -22.12
C TRP A 221 14.14 -0.31 -22.85
N THR A 222 15.25 -0.72 -22.20
CA THR A 222 16.58 -0.53 -22.80
C THR A 222 16.88 -1.52 -23.93
N GLY A 223 16.21 -2.68 -24.02
CA GLY A 223 16.45 -3.67 -25.08
C GLY A 223 17.87 -4.27 -25.11
N THR A 224 18.78 -3.75 -24.28
CA THR A 224 20.19 -4.10 -24.25
C THR A 224 20.39 -5.40 -23.47
N GLN A 225 20.59 -6.51 -24.19
CA GLN A 225 20.89 -7.82 -23.60
C GLN A 225 22.31 -7.94 -22.99
N ASN A 226 23.20 -6.96 -23.16
CA ASN A 226 24.64 -7.24 -23.01
C ASN A 226 25.38 -6.55 -21.86
N ASN A 227 24.71 -5.98 -20.85
CA ASN A 227 25.33 -5.65 -19.56
C ASN A 227 24.24 -5.40 -18.52
N THR A 228 23.64 -6.47 -17.99
CA THR A 228 22.77 -6.36 -16.83
C THR A 228 23.60 -5.87 -15.64
N ILE A 229 23.33 -4.66 -15.16
CA ILE A 229 23.83 -4.23 -13.86
C ILE A 229 23.18 -5.18 -12.84
N ASP A 230 23.97 -6.09 -12.26
CA ASP A 230 23.56 -7.14 -11.31
C ASP A 230 22.53 -6.65 -10.26
N GLY A 231 22.67 -5.41 -9.80
CA GLY A 231 21.74 -4.76 -8.87
C GLY A 231 20.28 -4.61 -9.35
N VAL A 232 20.03 -4.51 -10.66
CA VAL A 232 18.66 -4.38 -11.21
C VAL A 232 17.94 -5.73 -11.22
N ASP A 233 18.66 -6.83 -11.45
CA ASP A 233 18.13 -8.21 -11.33
C ASP A 233 17.82 -8.56 -9.88
N LEU A 234 18.75 -8.26 -8.97
CA LEU A 234 18.57 -8.44 -7.53
C LEU A 234 17.37 -7.64 -7.01
N SER A 235 17.26 -6.36 -7.39
CA SER A 235 16.13 -5.51 -6.99
C SER A 235 14.80 -6.13 -7.44
N PHE A 236 14.68 -6.56 -8.69
CA PHE A 236 13.42 -7.14 -9.14
C PHE A 236 13.07 -8.44 -8.39
N LYS A 237 14.06 -9.30 -8.08
CA LYS A 237 13.84 -10.49 -7.24
C LYS A 237 13.31 -10.15 -5.84
N ILE A 238 13.77 -9.05 -5.24
CA ILE A 238 13.23 -8.55 -3.96
C ILE A 238 11.76 -8.16 -4.10
N ALA A 239 11.34 -7.56 -5.22
CA ALA A 239 9.93 -7.22 -5.44
C ALA A 239 9.04 -8.46 -5.51
N VAL A 240 9.50 -9.53 -6.17
CA VAL A 240 8.79 -10.81 -6.24
C VAL A 240 8.71 -11.46 -4.85
N GLU A 241 9.82 -11.53 -4.12
CA GLU A 241 9.86 -12.10 -2.78
C GLU A 241 8.97 -11.37 -1.78
N THR A 242 8.98 -10.04 -1.85
CA THR A 242 8.10 -9.19 -1.06
C THR A 242 6.63 -9.44 -1.40
N SER A 243 6.31 -9.67 -2.67
CA SER A 243 4.95 -10.00 -3.12
C SER A 243 4.49 -11.37 -2.62
N ARG A 244 5.39 -12.37 -2.56
CA ARG A 244 5.10 -13.67 -1.91
C ARG A 244 4.76 -13.46 -0.44
N SER A 245 5.60 -12.70 0.27
CA SER A 245 5.40 -12.37 1.68
C SER A 245 4.07 -11.64 1.91
N SER A 246 3.64 -10.76 1.00
CA SER A 246 2.33 -10.10 1.07
C SER A 246 1.17 -11.08 1.04
N ILE A 247 1.18 -12.05 0.12
CA ILE A 247 0.11 -13.05 0.00
C ILE A 247 0.08 -13.95 1.24
N ILE A 248 1.24 -14.45 1.67
CA ILE A 248 1.36 -15.33 2.84
C ILE A 248 0.92 -14.60 4.11
N SER A 249 1.37 -13.35 4.30
CA SER A 249 0.99 -12.55 5.47
C SER A 249 -0.52 -12.30 5.51
N LEU A 250 -1.17 -12.07 4.37
CA LEU A 250 -2.62 -11.90 4.32
C LEU A 250 -3.37 -13.21 4.61
N GLN A 251 -2.90 -14.33 4.04
CA GLN A 251 -3.45 -15.67 4.32
C GLN A 251 -3.43 -15.99 5.82
N ASN A 252 -2.30 -15.71 6.48
CA ASN A 252 -2.10 -15.97 7.91
C ASN A 252 -2.84 -14.98 8.83
N SER A 253 -3.45 -13.93 8.27
CA SER A 253 -4.13 -12.88 9.03
C SER A 253 -5.63 -12.81 8.73
N LEU A 254 -6.20 -13.81 8.04
CA LEU A 254 -7.63 -13.83 7.72
C LEU A 254 -8.53 -13.76 8.96
N HIS A 255 -8.08 -14.30 10.10
CA HIS A 255 -8.84 -14.31 11.37
C HIS A 255 -9.03 -12.92 11.98
N VAL A 256 -8.18 -11.94 11.66
CA VAL A 256 -8.32 -10.54 12.13
C VAL A 256 -8.96 -9.63 11.08
N THR A 257 -9.39 -10.16 9.93
CA THR A 257 -9.98 -9.32 8.88
C THR A 257 -11.39 -8.84 9.27
N PRO A 258 -11.70 -7.54 9.14
CA PRO A 258 -13.04 -7.02 9.37
C PRO A 258 -14.09 -7.65 8.43
N ASN A 259 -15.33 -7.78 8.89
CA ASN A 259 -16.45 -8.36 8.15
C ASN A 259 -16.80 -7.68 6.80
N SER A 260 -16.24 -6.49 6.53
CA SER A 260 -16.41 -5.71 5.30
C SER A 260 -15.08 -5.28 4.66
N ALA A 261 -14.00 -6.03 4.94
CA ALA A 261 -12.65 -5.66 4.52
C ALA A 261 -12.29 -6.02 3.07
N PHE A 262 -13.20 -6.66 2.31
CA PHE A 262 -12.91 -7.08 0.93
C PHE A 262 -12.26 -5.97 0.09
N TRP A 263 -12.89 -4.80 0.01
CA TRP A 263 -12.41 -3.70 -0.84
C TRP A 263 -11.15 -3.02 -0.31
N LEU A 264 -10.96 -3.06 1.01
CA LEU A 264 -9.73 -2.59 1.64
C LEU A 264 -8.55 -3.48 1.23
N LEU A 265 -8.75 -4.80 1.23
CA LEU A 265 -7.67 -5.79 1.15
C LEU A 265 -7.45 -6.41 -0.23
N VAL A 266 -8.46 -6.52 -1.09
CA VAL A 266 -8.37 -7.26 -2.38
C VAL A 266 -7.29 -6.71 -3.33
N PHE A 267 -6.96 -5.42 -3.20
CA PHE A 267 -5.91 -4.79 -3.99
C PHE A 267 -4.54 -5.46 -3.80
N TYR A 268 -4.16 -5.78 -2.55
CA TYR A 268 -2.83 -6.32 -2.24
C TYR A 268 -2.53 -7.68 -2.88
N PRO A 269 -3.38 -8.74 -2.75
CA PRO A 269 -3.12 -10.02 -3.40
C PRO A 269 -3.19 -9.93 -4.92
N ILE A 270 -3.98 -9.02 -5.49
CA ILE A 270 -4.00 -8.79 -6.94
C ILE A 270 -2.69 -8.16 -7.41
N SER A 271 -2.24 -7.09 -6.75
CA SER A 271 -0.96 -6.45 -7.06
C SER A 271 0.21 -7.42 -6.92
N ALA A 272 0.24 -8.22 -5.84
CA ALA A 272 1.27 -9.22 -5.62
C ALA A 272 1.24 -10.33 -6.68
N SER A 273 0.05 -10.75 -7.12
CA SER A 273 -0.10 -11.73 -8.20
C SER A 273 0.51 -11.24 -9.51
N PHE A 274 0.33 -9.97 -9.86
CA PHE A 274 0.97 -9.38 -11.04
C PHE A 274 2.49 -9.36 -10.93
N ALA A 275 3.03 -8.97 -9.77
CA ALA A 275 4.48 -8.94 -9.58
C ALA A 275 5.11 -10.33 -9.71
N ILE A 276 4.50 -11.35 -9.07
CA ILE A 276 4.94 -12.75 -9.17
C ILE A 276 4.81 -13.26 -10.61
N PHE A 277 3.68 -13.00 -11.27
CA PHE A 277 3.47 -13.36 -12.66
C PHE A 277 4.54 -12.76 -13.58
N CYS A 278 4.84 -11.47 -13.43
CA CYS A 278 5.92 -10.83 -14.17
C CYS A 278 7.28 -11.49 -13.88
N GLY A 279 7.54 -11.93 -12.65
CA GLY A 279 8.75 -12.68 -12.32
C GLY A 279 8.86 -14.00 -13.05
N ILE A 280 7.79 -14.79 -13.08
CA ILE A 280 7.73 -16.03 -13.87
C ILE A 280 7.97 -15.75 -15.35
N LEU A 281 7.41 -14.67 -15.91
CA LEU A 281 7.61 -14.36 -17.33
C LEU A 281 9.04 -13.92 -17.66
N LEU A 282 9.72 -13.26 -16.72
CA LEU A 282 11.10 -12.80 -16.91
C LEU A 282 12.10 -13.95 -16.86
N ASP A 283 11.91 -14.91 -15.94
CA ASP A 283 12.70 -16.12 -15.87
C ASP A 283 11.82 -17.35 -15.61
N PRO A 284 11.22 -17.93 -16.67
CA PRO A 284 10.34 -19.09 -16.51
C PRO A 284 11.07 -20.37 -16.09
N SER A 285 12.40 -20.37 -16.13
CA SER A 285 13.26 -21.48 -15.72
C SER A 285 13.79 -21.33 -14.30
N ASP A 286 13.43 -20.24 -13.59
CA ASP A 286 13.80 -20.04 -12.20
C ASP A 286 13.28 -21.20 -11.33
N PRO A 287 14.10 -21.75 -10.41
CA PRO A 287 13.69 -22.85 -9.54
C PRO A 287 12.40 -22.59 -8.75
N ASP A 288 12.10 -21.33 -8.42
CA ASP A 288 10.91 -20.94 -7.67
C ASP A 288 9.66 -20.80 -8.55
N ALA A 289 9.77 -20.80 -9.89
CA ALA A 289 8.66 -20.49 -10.81
C ALA A 289 7.44 -21.42 -10.62
N ARG A 290 7.68 -22.71 -10.34
CA ARG A 290 6.61 -23.69 -10.05
C ARG A 290 5.95 -23.44 -8.70
N GLN A 291 6.72 -23.04 -7.69
CA GLN A 291 6.20 -22.70 -6.37
C GLN A 291 5.40 -21.39 -6.42
N ASP A 292 5.84 -20.43 -7.24
CA ASP A 292 5.13 -19.19 -7.51
C ASP A 292 3.79 -19.42 -8.20
N LEU A 293 3.76 -20.28 -9.22
CA LEU A 293 2.52 -20.68 -9.86
C LEU A 293 1.53 -21.31 -8.86
N LYS A 294 2.03 -22.12 -7.91
CA LYS A 294 1.21 -22.67 -6.83
C LYS A 294 0.67 -21.58 -5.90
N LEU A 295 1.48 -20.59 -5.55
CA LEU A 295 1.06 -19.45 -4.73
C LEU A 295 0.02 -18.57 -5.45
N LEU A 296 0.16 -18.35 -6.76
CA LEU A 296 -0.86 -17.68 -7.58
C LEU A 296 -2.19 -18.45 -7.55
N HIS A 297 -2.15 -19.79 -7.67
CA HIS A 297 -3.36 -20.61 -7.52
C HIS A 297 -3.99 -20.49 -6.13
N GLN A 298 -3.19 -20.47 -5.06
CA GLN A 298 -3.70 -20.27 -3.69
C GLN A 298 -4.35 -18.90 -3.49
N THR A 299 -3.91 -17.89 -4.24
CA THR A 299 -4.48 -16.53 -4.18
C THR A 299 -5.95 -16.50 -4.61
N VAL A 300 -6.39 -17.42 -5.48
CA VAL A 300 -7.80 -17.56 -5.83
C VAL A 300 -8.66 -17.89 -4.61
N ASN A 301 -8.19 -18.81 -3.76
CA ASN A 301 -8.91 -19.18 -2.54
C ASN A 301 -8.85 -18.06 -1.50
N LEU A 302 -7.71 -17.35 -1.43
CA LEU A 302 -7.57 -16.18 -0.58
C LEU A 302 -8.61 -15.10 -0.92
N ILE A 303 -8.75 -14.73 -2.19
CA ILE A 303 -9.71 -13.71 -2.63
C ILE A 303 -11.15 -14.12 -2.30
N LYS A 304 -11.49 -15.40 -2.48
CA LYS A 304 -12.81 -15.94 -2.14
C LYS A 304 -13.07 -15.96 -0.63
N GLY A 305 -12.03 -16.09 0.18
CA GLY A 305 -12.10 -16.11 1.64
C GLY A 305 -12.17 -14.73 2.29
N LEU A 306 -11.96 -13.65 1.54
CA LEU A 306 -12.07 -12.29 2.07
C LEU A 306 -13.53 -11.94 2.42
N PRO A 307 -13.80 -11.34 3.61
CA PRO A 307 -15.17 -10.99 4.03
C PRO A 307 -15.82 -9.94 3.13
N LEU A 308 -16.93 -10.32 2.48
CA LEU A 308 -17.69 -9.48 1.56
C LEU A 308 -18.78 -8.68 2.28
N PRO A 309 -19.01 -7.41 1.90
CA PRO A 309 -20.23 -6.70 2.24
C PRO A 309 -21.47 -7.44 1.71
N GLN A 310 -22.54 -7.52 2.50
CA GLN A 310 -23.75 -8.31 2.23
C GLN A 310 -24.49 -7.95 0.93
N LEU A 311 -24.22 -6.79 0.32
CA LEU A 311 -24.83 -6.36 -0.94
C LEU A 311 -23.81 -6.41 -2.10
N SER A 312 -24.02 -7.32 -3.05
CA SER A 312 -23.49 -7.26 -4.42
C SER A 312 -21.97 -7.39 -4.63
N GLY A 313 -21.26 -8.15 -3.80
CA GLY A 313 -19.82 -8.40 -4.00
C GLY A 313 -19.46 -9.57 -4.95
N ALA A 314 -20.39 -10.51 -5.17
CA ALA A 314 -20.08 -11.79 -5.84
C ALA A 314 -19.57 -11.66 -7.28
N MET A 315 -20.14 -10.73 -8.07
CA MET A 315 -19.67 -10.48 -9.43
C MET A 315 -18.24 -9.93 -9.47
N HIS A 316 -17.87 -9.07 -8.52
CA HIS A 316 -16.52 -8.51 -8.43
C HIS A 316 -15.51 -9.57 -8.02
N VAL A 317 -15.86 -10.42 -7.06
CA VAL A 317 -15.04 -11.59 -6.68
C VAL A 317 -14.79 -12.48 -7.90
N ALA A 318 -15.83 -12.79 -8.68
CA ALA A 318 -15.70 -13.61 -9.88
C ALA A 318 -14.76 -12.98 -10.92
N ARG A 319 -14.79 -11.64 -11.10
CA ARG A 319 -13.85 -10.92 -11.99
C ARG A 319 -12.41 -11.02 -11.51
N PHE A 320 -12.14 -10.78 -10.23
CA PHE A 320 -10.78 -10.89 -9.68
C PHE A 320 -10.26 -12.32 -9.72
N VAL A 321 -11.10 -13.30 -9.40
CA VAL A 321 -10.76 -14.73 -9.51
C VAL A 321 -10.42 -15.10 -10.96
N ARG A 322 -11.24 -14.67 -11.92
CA ARG A 322 -10.98 -14.91 -13.35
C ARG A 322 -9.65 -14.29 -13.79
N LEU A 323 -9.36 -13.06 -13.34
CA LEU A 323 -8.10 -12.39 -13.63
C LEU A 323 -6.91 -13.21 -13.14
N VAL A 324 -6.88 -13.61 -11.87
CA VAL A 324 -5.80 -14.43 -11.31
C VAL A 324 -5.69 -15.79 -12.01
N PHE A 325 -6.83 -16.39 -12.37
CA PHE A 325 -6.83 -17.65 -13.13
C PHE A 325 -6.15 -17.51 -14.49
N GLU A 326 -6.40 -16.42 -15.22
CA GLU A 326 -5.69 -16.14 -16.48
C GLU A 326 -4.19 -15.92 -16.27
N LEU A 327 -3.78 -15.24 -15.19
CA LEU A 327 -2.36 -15.12 -14.83
C LEU A 327 -1.72 -16.50 -14.61
N CYS A 328 -2.37 -17.39 -13.85
CA CYS A 328 -1.90 -18.76 -13.64
C CYS A 328 -1.76 -19.52 -14.97
N ARG A 329 -2.78 -19.41 -15.85
CA ARG A 329 -2.78 -20.11 -17.14
C ARG A 329 -1.60 -19.67 -18.01
N LEU A 330 -1.37 -18.36 -18.11
CA LEU A 330 -0.27 -17.80 -18.90
C LEU A 330 1.10 -18.13 -18.30
N ALA A 331 1.25 -18.06 -16.97
CA ALA A 331 2.48 -18.44 -16.28
C ALA A 331 2.83 -19.92 -16.53
N ASN A 332 1.86 -20.83 -16.43
CA ASN A 332 2.08 -22.24 -16.69
C ASN A 332 2.51 -22.51 -18.15
N LEU A 333 1.93 -21.79 -19.12
CA LEU A 333 2.37 -21.87 -20.52
C LEU A 333 3.84 -21.45 -20.67
N ALA A 334 4.24 -20.33 -20.05
CA ALA A 334 5.62 -19.85 -20.11
C ALA A 334 6.61 -20.87 -19.54
N ILE A 335 6.30 -21.44 -18.36
CA ILE A 335 7.14 -22.45 -17.71
C ILE A 335 7.24 -23.71 -18.58
N THR A 336 6.11 -24.24 -19.04
CA THR A 336 6.11 -25.47 -19.86
C THR A 336 6.80 -25.29 -21.20
N GLU A 337 6.75 -24.10 -21.80
CA GLU A 337 7.50 -23.79 -23.02
C GLU A 337 9.02 -23.74 -22.75
N ALA A 338 9.45 -23.12 -21.66
CA ALA A 338 10.85 -23.08 -21.28
C ALA A 338 11.41 -24.47 -20.95
N GLU A 339 10.66 -25.29 -20.21
CA GLU A 339 11.00 -26.70 -19.95
C GLU A 339 11.15 -27.48 -21.26
N LYS A 340 10.22 -27.33 -22.21
CA LYS A 340 10.33 -28.00 -23.52
C LYS A 340 11.57 -27.58 -24.31
N LYS A 341 11.97 -26.31 -24.25
CA LYS A 341 13.19 -25.83 -24.94
C LYS A 341 14.46 -26.42 -24.31
N LEU A 342 14.48 -26.58 -22.98
CA LEU A 342 15.58 -27.21 -22.24
C LEU A 342 15.70 -28.72 -22.51
N PHE A 343 14.57 -29.43 -22.60
CA PHE A 343 14.56 -30.88 -22.82
C PHE A 343 14.51 -31.30 -24.31
N GLY A 344 14.11 -30.40 -25.21
CA GLY A 344 14.04 -30.64 -26.66
C GLY A 344 15.34 -30.35 -27.42
N SER A 345 16.41 -29.95 -26.73
CA SER A 345 17.72 -29.63 -27.30
C SER A 345 18.79 -30.70 -26.99
N ASP A 346 18.42 -31.99 -26.99
CA ASP A 346 19.37 -33.11 -27.01
C ASP A 346 19.77 -33.39 -28.48
N PRO A 347 21.01 -33.08 -28.93
CA PRO A 347 21.43 -33.30 -30.31
C PRO A 347 21.85 -34.75 -30.48
N ARG A 348 20.92 -35.57 -30.96
CA ARG A 348 21.25 -36.80 -31.68
C ARG A 348 20.79 -36.67 -33.11
N GLU A 349 21.61 -35.99 -33.92
CA GLU A 349 21.72 -36.25 -35.36
C GLU A 349 23.14 -36.69 -35.68
#